data_AF-A0A7S0JH01-F1
#
_entry.id   AF-A0A7S0JH01-F1
#
_cell.length_a   1.000
_cell.length_b   1.000
_cell.length_c   1.000
_cell.angle_alpha   90.00
_cell.angle_beta   90.00
_cell.angle_gamma   90.00
#
_symmetry.space_group_name_H-M   'P 1'
#
loop_
_entity.id
_entity.type
_entity.pdbx_description
1 polymer ?
#
loop_
_entity_poly.entity_id
_entity_poly.type
_entity_poly.pdbx_seq_one_letter_code
_entity_poly.pdbx_strand_id
1 'polypeptide(L)'
;RQDNKSHLFPPLNGANGEPFAAPFGRDATVGCGVDFSRGSLFFTLNGNLLGVAFEDIDPKPLFPSVALHAPGDGARFNFGRKRFAFDLEAYATEALGRSS
;
A
#
# COMPACT_ATOMS: atom_id res chain seq x y z
N ARG A 1 11.76 10.99 21.62
CA ARG A 1 10.91 9.78 21.55
C ARG A 1 10.57 9.62 20.08
N GLN A 2 11.13 8.61 19.40
CA GLN A 2 10.76 8.31 18.02
C GLN A 2 9.26 7.99 18.00
N ASP A 3 8.52 8.70 17.18
CA ASP A 3 7.14 8.46 16.87
C ASP A 3 7.00 7.06 16.24
N ASN A 4 6.32 6.17 16.95
CA ASN A 4 6.07 4.81 16.50
C ASN A 4 4.91 4.82 15.50
N LYS A 5 5.13 5.37 14.31
CA LYS A 5 4.17 5.37 13.18
C LYS A 5 4.81 4.76 11.94
N SER A 6 3.99 4.21 11.06
CA SER A 6 4.42 3.83 9.71
C SER A 6 4.36 5.07 8.83
N HIS A 7 5.43 5.35 8.10
CA HIS A 7 5.53 6.54 7.25
C HIS A 7 5.51 6.14 5.77
N LEU A 8 4.96 7.01 4.91
CA LEU A 8 5.18 6.92 3.46
C LEU A 8 6.66 7.17 3.14
N PHE A 9 7.12 6.70 1.99
CA PHE A 9 8.46 7.05 1.53
C PHE A 9 8.60 8.57 1.44
N PRO A 10 9.70 9.13 1.97
CA PRO A 10 9.90 10.56 1.95
C PRO A 10 10.02 11.08 0.52
N PRO A 11 9.57 12.31 0.25
CA PRO A 11 9.93 12.99 -0.99
C PRO A 11 11.47 13.08 -1.09
N LEU A 12 11.97 13.06 -2.33
CA LEU A 12 13.43 13.03 -2.62
C LEU A 12 14.20 14.27 -2.12
N ASN A 13 13.52 15.25 -1.53
CA ASN A 13 14.10 16.48 -0.99
C ASN A 13 14.68 16.33 0.43
N GLY A 14 14.70 15.12 1.00
CA GLY A 14 15.30 14.84 2.31
C GLY A 14 14.40 15.17 3.50
N ALA A 15 13.10 15.46 3.28
CA ALA A 15 12.12 15.52 4.36
C ALA A 15 11.86 14.12 4.96
N ASN A 16 11.31 14.06 6.17
CA ASN A 16 10.84 12.80 6.74
C ASN A 16 9.59 12.31 5.98
N GLY A 17 9.35 11.00 6.00
CA GLY A 17 8.12 10.44 5.45
C GLY A 17 6.89 10.91 6.22
N GLU A 18 5.79 11.15 5.53
CA GLU A 18 4.53 11.54 6.18
C GLU A 18 3.92 10.36 6.94
N PRO A 19 3.45 10.54 8.19
CA PRO A 19 2.78 9.47 8.93
C PRO A 19 1.50 9.03 8.22
N PHE A 20 1.34 7.74 7.99
CA PHE A 20 0.24 7.22 7.18
C PHE A 20 -0.61 6.17 7.89
N ALA A 21 0.05 5.27 8.64
CA ALA A 21 -0.65 4.22 9.35
C ALA A 21 -0.02 3.96 10.71
N ALA A 22 -0.76 3.27 11.57
CA ALA A 22 -0.17 2.67 12.76
C ALA A 22 0.93 1.65 12.36
N PRO A 23 1.93 1.40 13.23
CA PRO A 23 2.89 0.33 13.01
C PRO A 23 2.21 -1.03 12.92
N PHE A 24 2.76 -1.93 12.12
CA PHE A 24 2.29 -3.30 11.98
C PHE A 24 3.35 -4.31 12.45
N GLY A 25 2.88 -5.44 12.98
CA GLY A 25 3.74 -6.51 13.53
C GLY A 25 4.19 -7.53 12.49
N ARG A 26 5.01 -8.51 12.92
CA ARG A 26 5.61 -9.55 12.04
C ARG A 26 4.62 -10.36 11.22
N ASP A 27 3.41 -10.57 11.71
CA ASP A 27 2.40 -11.41 11.04
C ASP A 27 1.39 -10.61 10.21
N ALA A 28 1.62 -9.30 10.07
CA ALA A 28 0.75 -8.45 9.29
C ALA A 28 0.84 -8.76 7.79
N THR A 29 -0.32 -8.76 7.14
CA THR A 29 -0.41 -8.76 5.67
C THR A 29 -0.62 -7.34 5.19
N VAL A 30 0.41 -6.74 4.60
CA VAL A 30 0.31 -5.44 3.93
C VAL A 30 0.03 -5.67 2.45
N GLY A 31 -1.02 -5.04 1.94
CA GLY A 31 -1.30 -4.98 0.50
C GLY A 31 -1.00 -3.60 -0.06
N CYS A 32 -0.54 -3.56 -1.30
CA CYS A 32 -0.37 -2.33 -2.09
C CYS A 32 -1.19 -2.50 -3.36
N GLY A 33 -2.11 -1.58 -3.62
CA GLY A 33 -3.02 -1.61 -4.76
C GLY A 33 -2.90 -0.34 -5.59
N VAL A 34 -3.07 -0.50 -6.91
CA VAL A 34 -3.14 0.61 -7.86
C VAL A 34 -4.53 0.62 -8.47
N ASP A 35 -5.24 1.73 -8.30
CA ASP A 35 -6.49 2.00 -8.97
C ASP A 35 -6.23 2.86 -10.20
N PHE A 36 -6.06 2.22 -11.35
CA PHE A 36 -5.80 2.90 -12.61
C PHE A 36 -6.98 3.75 -13.10
N SER A 37 -8.21 3.47 -12.64
CA SER A 37 -9.37 4.29 -13.00
C SER A 37 -9.36 5.65 -12.30
N ARG A 38 -8.79 5.69 -11.08
CA ARG A 38 -8.65 6.89 -10.26
C ARG A 38 -7.26 7.53 -10.33
N GLY A 39 -6.30 6.86 -10.97
CA GLY A 39 -4.90 7.30 -10.96
C GLY A 39 -4.32 7.34 -9.55
N SER A 40 -4.67 6.38 -8.68
CA SER A 40 -4.27 6.41 -7.28
C SER A 40 -3.64 5.10 -6.79
N LEU A 41 -2.83 5.18 -5.75
CA LEU A 41 -2.21 4.05 -5.06
C LEU A 41 -2.65 4.05 -3.60
N PHE A 42 -3.10 2.89 -3.13
CA PHE A 42 -3.59 2.69 -1.77
C PHE A 42 -2.89 1.53 -1.08
N PHE A 43 -2.93 1.53 0.25
CA PHE A 43 -2.45 0.42 1.05
C PHE A 43 -3.58 -0.24 1.85
N THR A 44 -3.35 -1.49 2.22
CA THR A 44 -4.25 -2.26 3.08
C THR A 44 -3.45 -2.93 4.18
N LEU A 45 -4.10 -3.17 5.32
CA LEU A 45 -3.54 -3.91 6.44
C LEU A 45 -4.51 -4.99 6.90
N ASN A 46 -4.05 -6.24 6.84
CA ASN A 46 -4.84 -7.42 7.20
C ASN A 46 -6.22 -7.45 6.53
N GLY A 47 -6.26 -7.06 5.24
CA GLY A 47 -7.49 -7.04 4.46
C GLY A 47 -8.36 -5.79 4.63
N ASN A 48 -7.94 -4.79 5.42
CA ASN A 48 -8.67 -3.53 5.58
C ASN A 48 -7.98 -2.40 4.82
N LEU A 49 -8.75 -1.54 4.15
CA LEU A 49 -8.23 -0.36 3.47
C LEU A 49 -7.68 0.66 4.48
N LEU A 50 -6.41 1.07 4.29
CA LEU A 50 -5.80 2.14 5.10
C LEU A 50 -6.09 3.52 4.50
N GLY A 51 -6.27 3.60 3.18
CA GLY A 51 -6.53 4.83 2.44
C GLY A 51 -5.62 4.97 1.22
N VAL A 52 -5.86 6.05 0.47
CA VAL A 52 -5.04 6.45 -0.66
C VAL A 52 -3.77 7.13 -0.15
N ALA A 53 -2.61 6.63 -0.58
CA ALA A 53 -1.30 7.16 -0.22
C ALA A 53 -0.77 8.12 -1.29
N PHE A 54 -1.08 7.88 -2.56
CA PHE A 54 -0.67 8.72 -3.68
C PHE A 54 -1.84 8.89 -4.65
N GLU A 55 -2.01 10.12 -5.12
CA GLU A 55 -2.94 10.52 -6.16
C GLU A 55 -2.15 10.98 -7.39
N ASP A 56 -2.83 11.15 -8.53
CA ASP A 56 -2.26 11.61 -9.78
C ASP A 56 -1.01 10.81 -10.24
N ILE A 57 -1.06 9.48 -10.06
CA ILE A 57 0.06 8.63 -10.45
C ILE A 57 0.23 8.62 -11.98
N ASP A 58 1.48 8.75 -12.42
CA ASP A 58 1.83 8.67 -13.84
C ASP A 58 1.39 7.32 -14.43
N PRO A 59 0.85 7.29 -15.67
CA PRO A 59 0.44 6.05 -16.36
C PRO A 59 1.62 5.18 -16.82
N LYS A 60 2.79 5.35 -16.23
CA LYS A 60 4.00 4.59 -16.54
C LYS A 60 3.91 3.21 -15.89
N PRO A 61 4.59 2.20 -16.45
CA PRO A 61 4.71 0.90 -15.81
C PRO A 61 5.30 1.04 -14.40
N LEU A 62 4.56 0.54 -13.41
CA LEU A 62 5.01 0.44 -12.02
C LEU A 62 5.47 -1.00 -11.74
N PHE A 63 6.55 -1.13 -10.97
CA PHE A 63 7.10 -2.42 -10.56
C PHE A 63 6.99 -2.57 -9.04
N PRO A 64 6.47 -3.69 -8.54
CA PRO A 64 6.44 -3.96 -7.10
C PRO A 64 7.86 -3.89 -6.51
N SER A 65 8.02 -3.10 -5.45
CA SER A 65 9.32 -2.86 -4.82
C SER A 65 9.19 -2.99 -3.31
N VAL A 66 10.13 -3.71 -2.68
CA VAL A 66 10.24 -3.87 -1.23
C VAL A 66 11.69 -3.77 -0.80
N ALA A 67 11.94 -3.05 0.29
CA ALA A 67 13.24 -2.93 0.93
C ALA A 67 13.16 -3.52 2.35
N LEU A 68 14.19 -4.28 2.73
CA LEU A 68 14.35 -4.85 4.07
C LEU A 68 15.56 -4.17 4.73
N HIS A 69 15.55 -4.04 6.05
CA HIS A 69 16.56 -3.24 6.75
C HIS A 69 17.58 -4.09 7.50
N ALA A 70 17.11 -5.07 8.27
CA ALA A 70 17.95 -5.81 9.21
C ALA A 70 18.24 -7.25 8.77
N PRO A 71 19.40 -7.82 9.16
CA PRO A 71 19.67 -9.24 8.97
C PRO A 71 18.58 -10.11 9.63
N GLY A 72 18.03 -11.04 8.86
CA GLY A 72 16.94 -11.91 9.32
C GLY A 72 15.54 -11.36 9.03
N ASP A 73 15.41 -10.12 8.54
CA ASP A 73 14.15 -9.65 7.96
C ASP A 73 13.80 -10.50 6.73
N GLY A 74 12.50 -10.74 6.56
CA GLY A 74 12.00 -11.48 5.42
C GLY A 74 10.53 -11.15 5.15
N ALA A 75 10.15 -11.24 3.88
CA ALA A 75 8.78 -11.06 3.45
C ALA A 75 8.38 -12.20 2.50
N ARG A 76 7.09 -12.54 2.50
CA ARG A 76 6.51 -13.47 1.52
C ARG A 76 5.57 -12.68 0.62
N PHE A 77 5.68 -12.92 -0.69
CA PHE A 77 4.94 -12.17 -1.68
C PHE A 77 3.80 -13.00 -2.26
N ASN A 78 2.65 -12.36 -2.43
CA ASN A 78 1.52 -12.92 -3.18
C ASN A 78 1.21 -11.99 -4.37
N PHE A 79 1.65 -12.37 -5.57
CA PHE A 79 1.34 -11.67 -6.83
C PHE A 79 0.12 -12.30 -7.54
N GLY A 80 -0.88 -12.76 -6.79
CA GLY A 80 -2.10 -13.38 -7.32
C GLY A 80 -2.09 -14.92 -7.39
N ARG A 81 -1.06 -15.59 -6.85
CA ARG A 81 -1.01 -17.06 -6.78
C ARG A 81 -1.94 -17.64 -5.70
N LYS A 82 -2.33 -16.84 -4.72
CA LYS A 82 -3.31 -17.14 -3.69
C LYS A 82 -4.33 -16.01 -3.64
N ARG A 83 -5.50 -16.26 -3.04
CA ARG A 83 -6.47 -15.18 -2.73
C ARG A 83 -5.79 -14.08 -1.92
N PHE A 84 -6.08 -12.83 -2.25
CA PHE A 84 -5.63 -11.68 -1.47
C PHE A 84 -6.41 -11.60 -0.16
N ALA A 85 -5.78 -11.01 0.86
CA ALA A 85 -6.47 -10.73 2.12
C ALA A 85 -7.51 -9.60 1.98
N PHE A 86 -7.24 -8.65 1.08
CA PHE A 86 -8.16 -7.57 0.72
C PHE A 86 -9.10 -8.02 -0.39
N ASP A 87 -10.37 -7.64 -0.29
CA ASP A 87 -11.39 -7.93 -1.29
C ASP A 87 -11.30 -6.94 -2.46
N LEU A 88 -10.47 -7.30 -3.46
CA LEU A 88 -10.27 -6.49 -4.66
C LEU A 88 -11.54 -6.41 -5.53
N GLU A 89 -12.38 -7.44 -5.54
CA GLU A 89 -13.59 -7.50 -6.38
C GLU A 89 -14.66 -6.53 -5.85
N ALA A 90 -14.87 -6.53 -4.53
CA ALA A 90 -15.76 -5.58 -3.87
C ALA A 90 -15.28 -4.14 -4.08
N TYR A 91 -13.98 -3.88 -3.87
CA TYR A 91 -13.38 -2.56 -4.09
C TYR A 91 -13.56 -2.06 -5.53
N ALA A 92 -13.26 -2.90 -6.52
CA ALA A 92 -13.41 -2.53 -7.93
C ALA A 92 -14.88 -2.25 -8.30
N THR A 93 -15.82 -3.03 -7.75
CA THR A 93 -17.26 -2.82 -7.98
C THR A 93 -17.73 -1.48 -7.40
N GLU A 94 -17.30 -1.14 -6.19
CA GLU A 94 -17.61 0.16 -5.57
C GLU A 94 -16.98 1.33 -6.35
N ALA A 95 -15.74 1.16 -6.81
CA ALA A 95 -15.05 2.17 -7.60
C ALA A 95 -15.78 2.48 -8.91
N LEU A 96 -16.30 1.45 -9.60
CA LEU A 96 -17.06 1.57 -10.84
C LEU A 96 -18.49 2.10 -10.61
N GLY A 97 -19.11 1.74 -9.49
CA GLY A 97 -20.48 2.15 -9.13
C GLY A 97 -20.63 3.63 -8.78
N ARG A 98 -19.52 4.37 -8.59
CA ARG A 98 -19.51 5.82 -8.31
C ARG A 98 -19.45 6.72 -9.56
N SER A 99 -19.57 6.14 -10.75
CA SER A 99 -19.56 6.87 -12.05
C SER A 99 -20.90 7.57 -12.40
N SER A 100 -21.85 7.72 -11.48
CA SER A 100 -23.16 8.33 -11.73
C SER A 100 -23.21 9.81 -11.40
#